data_AF-A0A533ZAE6-F1
#
_entry.id   AF-A0A533ZAE6-F1
#
_cell.length_a   1.000
_cell.length_b   1.000
_cell.length_c   1.000
_cell.angle_alpha   90.00
_cell.angle_beta   90.00
_cell.angle_gamma   90.00
#
_symmetry.space_group_name_H-M   'P 1'
#
loop_
_entity.id
_entity.type
_entity.pdbx_description
1 polymer ?
#
loop_
_entity_poly.entity_id
_entity_poly.type
_entity_poly.pdbx_seq_one_letter_code
_entity_poly.pdbx_strand_id
1 'polypeptide(L)'
;MGKGRVVQVIGPVVDVEFPKGELPEIYNAIRVEAPEDKKTGRPEIRLTLEVAQHLGENRVRAVAMASTDGLVRGMEVTDTGAPISMPVGRETLGRLLNVLGEPVDGKGPVKAKKTLPIHRPAPALQEQETKTEVLETGIKVVDLLEPYSKGGKVGLFGGAGVGKTVIIMELIHNIATHHGGFSVFAGVGER
;
A
#
# COMPACT_ATOMS: atom_id res chain seq x y z
N MET A 1 -10.76 -5.29 -20.36
CA MET A 1 -11.15 -4.70 -19.06
C MET A 1 -12.56 -5.17 -18.78
N GLY A 2 -12.72 -6.05 -17.79
CA GLY A 2 -14.01 -6.63 -17.47
C GLY A 2 -14.87 -5.73 -16.61
N LYS A 3 -16.19 -5.78 -16.83
CA LYS A 3 -17.18 -5.11 -15.98
C LYS A 3 -17.93 -6.14 -15.16
N GLY A 4 -17.70 -6.14 -13.85
CA GLY A 4 -18.36 -7.00 -12.89
C GLY A 4 -19.52 -6.30 -12.17
N ARG A 5 -20.15 -7.03 -11.26
CA ARG A 5 -21.21 -6.54 -10.38
C ARG A 5 -21.00 -7.00 -8.95
N VAL A 6 -21.27 -6.11 -7.99
CA VAL A 6 -21.23 -6.47 -6.57
C VAL A 6 -22.33 -7.48 -6.26
N VAL A 7 -21.96 -8.64 -5.70
CA VAL A 7 -22.90 -9.69 -5.28
C VAL A 7 -23.17 -9.61 -3.78
N GLN A 8 -22.14 -9.36 -2.99
CA GLN A 8 -22.22 -9.40 -1.54
C GLN A 8 -21.23 -8.44 -0.90
N VAL A 9 -21.61 -7.87 0.25
CA VAL A 9 -20.80 -6.95 1.05
C VAL A 9 -20.87 -7.41 2.51
N ILE A 10 -19.74 -7.74 3.11
CA ILE A 10 -19.59 -8.16 4.51
C ILE A 10 -18.46 -7.34 5.14
N GLY A 11 -18.81 -6.21 5.75
CA GLY A 11 -17.81 -5.24 6.23
C GLY A 11 -16.86 -4.85 5.10
N PRO A 12 -15.52 -4.94 5.28
CA PRO A 12 -14.56 -4.58 4.22
C PRO A 12 -14.42 -5.63 3.11
N VAL A 13 -15.09 -6.78 3.22
CA VAL A 13 -15.01 -7.87 2.24
C VAL A 13 -16.17 -7.75 1.25
N VAL A 14 -15.85 -7.71 -0.03
CA VAL A 14 -16.83 -7.55 -1.11
C VAL A 14 -16.65 -8.66 -2.14
N ASP A 15 -17.71 -9.41 -2.40
CA ASP A 15 -17.71 -10.42 -3.45
C ASP A 15 -18.30 -9.81 -4.74
N VAL A 16 -17.57 -9.98 -5.84
CA VAL A 16 -17.89 -9.41 -7.15
C VAL A 16 -17.97 -10.52 -8.19
N GLU A 17 -19.01 -10.51 -9.01
CA GLU A 17 -19.21 -11.44 -10.12
C GLU A 17 -18.82 -10.76 -11.43
N PHE A 18 -18.00 -11.43 -12.24
CA PHE A 18 -17.58 -10.98 -13.55
C PHE A 18 -18.17 -11.85 -14.65
N PRO A 19 -18.32 -11.34 -15.88
CA PRO A 19 -18.63 -12.13 -17.04
C PRO A 19 -17.61 -13.26 -17.26
N LYS A 20 -18.05 -14.35 -17.87
CA LYS A 20 -17.21 -15.51 -18.14
C LYS A 20 -16.01 -15.11 -19.01
N GLY A 21 -14.80 -15.43 -18.54
CA GLY A 21 -13.55 -15.11 -19.24
C GLY A 21 -12.98 -13.72 -18.93
N GLU A 22 -13.67 -12.92 -18.11
CA GLU A 22 -13.23 -11.59 -17.68
C GLU A 22 -12.89 -11.54 -16.18
N LEU A 23 -12.56 -12.70 -15.59
CA LEU A 23 -12.24 -12.79 -14.17
C LEU A 23 -10.88 -12.14 -13.88
N PRO A 24 -10.79 -11.10 -13.03
CA PRO A 24 -9.52 -10.45 -12.73
C PRO A 24 -8.55 -11.38 -11.99
N GLU A 25 -7.25 -11.18 -12.17
CA GLU A 25 -6.23 -11.91 -11.43
C GLU A 25 -6.25 -11.58 -9.93
N ILE A 26 -5.72 -12.49 -9.11
CA ILE A 26 -5.46 -12.20 -7.71
C ILE A 26 -4.46 -11.03 -7.65
N TYR A 27 -4.69 -10.12 -6.70
CA TYR A 27 -3.99 -8.83 -6.52
C TYR A 27 -4.33 -7.73 -7.53
N ASN A 28 -5.18 -7.97 -8.53
CA ASN A 28 -5.66 -6.86 -9.36
C ASN A 28 -6.55 -5.91 -8.55
N ALA A 29 -6.41 -4.62 -8.87
CA ALA A 29 -7.30 -3.61 -8.36
C ALA A 29 -8.61 -3.62 -9.18
N ILE A 30 -9.74 -3.51 -8.49
CA ILE A 30 -11.06 -3.31 -9.10
C ILE A 30 -11.68 -2.05 -8.49
N ARG A 31 -12.44 -1.29 -9.28
CA ARG A 31 -12.97 0.00 -8.88
C ARG A 31 -14.48 0.05 -8.94
N VAL A 32 -15.08 0.67 -7.94
CA VAL A 32 -16.48 1.07 -7.93
C VAL A 32 -16.54 2.58 -7.93
N GLU A 33 -17.14 3.12 -8.98
CA GLU A 33 -17.37 4.56 -9.14
C GLU A 33 -18.87 4.78 -9.31
N ALA A 34 -19.47 5.55 -8.41
CA ALA A 34 -20.87 5.90 -8.51
C ALA A 34 -21.10 7.33 -8.00
N PRO A 35 -21.87 8.16 -8.73
CA PRO A 35 -22.20 9.50 -8.29
C PRO A 35 -23.09 9.46 -7.05
N GLU A 36 -23.04 10.54 -6.28
CA GLU A 36 -23.97 10.78 -5.18
C GLU A 36 -25.42 10.63 -5.67
N ASP A 37 -26.22 9.87 -4.92
CA ASP A 37 -27.65 9.74 -5.17
C ASP A 37 -28.42 10.43 -4.04
N LYS A 38 -28.85 11.66 -4.33
CA LYS A 38 -29.62 12.51 -3.41
C LYS A 38 -31.01 11.95 -3.09
N LYS A 39 -31.55 11.03 -3.90
CA LYS A 39 -32.87 10.44 -3.64
C LYS A 39 -32.79 9.31 -2.62
N THR A 40 -31.71 8.54 -2.65
CA THR A 40 -31.49 7.44 -1.71
C THR A 40 -30.61 7.84 -0.52
N GLY A 41 -30.03 9.04 -0.53
CA GLY A 41 -29.09 9.52 0.48
C GLY A 41 -27.71 8.85 0.39
N ARG A 42 -27.42 8.18 -0.74
CA ARG A 42 -26.16 7.47 -0.93
C ARG A 42 -25.04 8.46 -1.30
N PRO A 43 -23.89 8.43 -0.60
CA PRO A 43 -22.77 9.31 -0.90
C PRO A 43 -22.15 8.99 -2.27
N GLU A 44 -21.31 9.90 -2.77
CA GLU A 44 -20.41 9.59 -3.89
C GLU A 44 -19.47 8.45 -3.47
N ILE A 45 -19.33 7.45 -4.34
CA ILE A 45 -18.47 6.30 -4.10
C ILE A 45 -17.33 6.35 -5.11
N ARG A 46 -16.10 6.41 -4.58
CA ARG A 46 -14.86 6.14 -5.30
C ARG A 46 -14.06 5.14 -4.49
N LEU A 47 -14.36 3.87 -4.69
CA LEU A 47 -13.79 2.79 -3.88
C LEU A 47 -12.89 1.91 -4.74
N THR A 48 -11.65 1.75 -4.30
CA THR A 48 -10.75 0.72 -4.83
C THR A 48 -10.81 -0.51 -3.94
N LEU A 49 -10.94 -1.68 -4.55
CA LEU A 49 -10.83 -2.97 -3.90
C LEU A 49 -9.69 -3.77 -4.53
N GLU A 50 -9.06 -4.65 -3.77
CA GLU A 50 -8.05 -5.58 -4.27
C GLU A 50 -8.60 -6.99 -4.25
N VAL A 51 -8.47 -7.73 -5.36
CA VAL A 51 -8.88 -9.12 -5.44
C VAL A 51 -7.97 -9.99 -4.56
N ALA A 52 -8.54 -10.63 -3.55
CA ALA A 52 -7.82 -11.51 -2.63
C ALA A 52 -7.95 -12.99 -3.01
N GLN A 53 -9.09 -13.41 -3.57
CA GLN A 53 -9.34 -14.83 -3.87
C GLN A 53 -10.36 -15.01 -5.00
N HIS A 54 -10.25 -16.11 -5.74
CA HIS A 54 -11.31 -16.60 -6.63
C HIS A 54 -12.22 -17.59 -5.89
N LEU A 55 -13.54 -17.35 -5.92
CA LEU A 55 -14.53 -18.17 -5.22
C LEU A 55 -15.14 -19.28 -6.10
N GLY A 56 -14.87 -19.24 -7.41
CA GLY A 56 -15.58 -20.06 -8.40
C GLY A 56 -16.80 -19.32 -8.97
N GLU A 57 -17.49 -19.93 -9.94
CA GLU A 57 -18.70 -19.37 -10.58
C GLU A 57 -18.51 -17.93 -11.15
N ASN A 58 -17.30 -17.63 -11.63
CA ASN A 58 -16.88 -16.29 -12.07
C ASN A 58 -16.97 -15.20 -10.99
N ARG A 59 -16.80 -15.58 -9.72
CA ARG A 59 -16.79 -14.66 -8.58
C ARG A 59 -15.40 -14.52 -7.99
N VAL A 60 -15.09 -13.30 -7.59
CA VAL A 60 -13.91 -12.94 -6.82
C VAL A 60 -14.31 -12.37 -5.48
N ARG A 61 -13.48 -12.62 -4.48
CA ARG A 61 -13.51 -11.95 -3.18
C ARG A 61 -12.47 -10.86 -3.19
N ALA A 62 -12.90 -9.63 -2.92
CA ALA A 62 -12.04 -8.46 -2.85
C ALA A 62 -12.10 -7.80 -1.48
N VAL A 63 -11.02 -7.11 -1.12
CA VAL A 63 -10.89 -6.33 0.12
C VAL A 63 -10.93 -4.85 -0.24
N ALA A 64 -11.81 -4.10 0.41
CA ALA A 64 -11.96 -2.67 0.22
C ALA A 64 -10.81 -1.89 0.88
N MET A 65 -10.25 -0.91 0.15
CA MET A 65 -9.17 -0.03 0.64
C MET A 65 -9.68 1.20 1.41
N ALA A 66 -11.00 1.40 1.43
CA ALA A 66 -11.70 2.44 2.18
C ALA A 66 -13.06 1.91 2.66
N SER A 67 -13.88 2.76 3.30
CA SER A 67 -15.21 2.36 3.77
C SER A 67 -16.09 1.83 2.63
N THR A 68 -16.84 0.77 2.93
CA THR A 68 -17.85 0.18 2.04
C THR A 68 -19.24 0.79 2.26
N ASP A 69 -19.35 1.89 3.01
CA ASP A 69 -20.63 2.55 3.28
C ASP A 69 -21.29 3.02 1.99
N GLY A 70 -22.59 2.74 1.86
CA GLY A 70 -23.37 3.06 0.66
C GLY A 70 -23.16 2.10 -0.52
N LEU A 71 -22.27 1.11 -0.41
CA LEU A 71 -22.12 0.07 -1.43
C LEU A 71 -23.37 -0.84 -1.44
N VAL A 72 -23.94 -1.10 -2.62
CA VAL A 72 -25.13 -1.92 -2.79
C VAL A 72 -24.90 -3.00 -3.83
N ARG A 73 -25.64 -4.10 -3.71
CA ARG A 73 -25.59 -5.21 -4.66
C ARG A 73 -26.05 -4.74 -6.04
N GLY A 74 -25.43 -5.29 -7.08
CA GLY A 74 -25.67 -4.94 -8.47
C GLY A 74 -24.90 -3.72 -8.97
N MET A 75 -24.18 -2.99 -8.09
CA MET A 75 -23.29 -1.91 -8.54
C MET A 75 -22.23 -2.42 -9.51
N GLU A 76 -21.95 -1.63 -10.55
CA GLU A 76 -20.92 -1.93 -11.52
C GLU A 76 -19.53 -1.82 -10.87
N VAL A 77 -18.68 -2.78 -11.19
CA VAL A 77 -17.28 -2.85 -10.76
C VAL A 77 -16.43 -2.94 -12.03
N THR A 78 -15.38 -2.12 -12.13
CA THR A 78 -14.47 -2.14 -13.28
C THR A 78 -13.13 -2.73 -12.88
N ASP A 79 -12.65 -3.72 -13.62
CA ASP A 79 -11.28 -4.22 -13.48
C ASP A 79 -10.28 -3.23 -14.08
N THR A 80 -9.26 -2.85 -13.31
CA THR A 80 -8.17 -1.98 -13.81
C THR A 80 -7.18 -2.76 -14.67
N GLY A 81 -7.18 -4.10 -14.58
CA GLY A 81 -6.25 -4.99 -15.28
C GLY A 81 -4.86 -5.04 -14.65
N ALA A 82 -4.63 -4.36 -13.51
CA ALA A 82 -3.34 -4.32 -12.85
C ALA A 82 -3.47 -4.17 -11.32
N PRO A 83 -2.45 -4.56 -10.55
CA PRO A 83 -2.42 -4.31 -9.11
C PRO A 83 -2.42 -2.83 -8.76
N ILE A 84 -2.79 -2.53 -7.50
CA ILE A 84 -2.57 -1.21 -6.92
C ILE A 84 -1.10 -0.83 -7.13
N SER A 85 -0.87 0.39 -7.61
CA SER A 85 0.45 0.87 -8.02
C SER A 85 0.79 2.18 -7.32
N MET A 86 2.02 2.26 -6.82
CA MET A 86 2.54 3.41 -6.09
C MET A 86 3.38 4.28 -7.03
N PRO A 87 3.27 5.62 -6.98
CA PRO A 87 4.27 6.48 -7.61
C PRO A 87 5.64 6.25 -6.97
N VAL A 88 6.70 6.24 -7.78
CA VAL A 88 8.08 6.05 -7.32
C VAL A 88 9.03 7.04 -7.98
N GLY A 89 10.16 7.29 -7.34
CA GLY A 89 11.20 8.19 -7.83
C GLY A 89 11.54 9.29 -6.83
N ARG A 90 12.40 10.22 -7.22
CA ARG A 90 12.77 11.37 -6.36
C ARG A 90 11.60 12.33 -6.17
N GLU A 91 10.63 12.29 -7.07
CA GLU A 91 9.42 13.10 -7.08
C GLU A 91 8.49 12.80 -5.89
N THR A 92 8.66 11.65 -5.22
CA THR A 92 7.87 11.27 -4.03
C THR A 92 8.50 11.71 -2.72
N LEU A 93 9.74 12.24 -2.73
CA LEU A 93 10.43 12.66 -1.52
C LEU A 93 9.69 13.84 -0.84
N GLY A 94 9.50 13.74 0.47
CA GLY A 94 8.80 14.76 1.26
C GLY A 94 7.28 14.84 0.99
N ARG A 95 6.72 13.82 0.32
CA ARG A 95 5.28 13.67 0.09
C ARG A 95 4.67 12.69 1.08
N LEU A 96 3.40 12.89 1.42
CA LEU A 96 2.60 11.92 2.18
C LEU A 96 1.61 11.25 1.22
N LEU A 97 1.69 9.93 1.11
CA LEU A 97 0.88 9.14 0.17
C LEU A 97 0.05 8.12 0.95
N ASN A 98 -1.21 7.93 0.53
CA ASN A 98 -2.05 6.86 1.05
C ASN A 98 -1.71 5.51 0.38
N VAL A 99 -2.40 4.44 0.79
CA VAL A 99 -2.19 3.07 0.27
C VAL A 99 -2.41 2.94 -1.24
N LEU A 100 -3.19 3.85 -1.84
CA LEU A 100 -3.47 3.90 -3.28
C LEU A 100 -2.43 4.72 -4.06
N GLY A 101 -1.44 5.30 -3.37
CA GLY A 101 -0.44 6.17 -3.97
C GLY A 101 -0.92 7.60 -4.24
N GLU A 102 -2.04 7.99 -3.65
CA GLU A 102 -2.60 9.33 -3.79
C GLU A 102 -2.02 10.27 -2.72
N PRO A 103 -1.67 11.52 -3.09
CA PRO A 103 -1.16 12.49 -2.13
C PRO A 103 -2.25 13.00 -1.20
N VAL A 104 -1.97 12.94 0.11
CA VAL A 104 -2.85 13.40 1.19
C VAL A 104 -2.26 14.57 1.98
N ASP A 105 -1.16 15.16 1.48
CA ASP A 105 -0.42 16.26 2.10
C ASP A 105 -0.89 17.67 1.70
N GLY A 106 -1.91 17.79 0.84
CA GLY A 106 -2.39 19.08 0.34
C GLY A 106 -1.43 19.80 -0.62
N LYS A 107 -0.33 19.16 -1.05
CA LYS A 107 0.68 19.77 -1.94
C LYS A 107 0.40 19.53 -3.44
N GLY A 108 -0.84 19.16 -3.79
CA GLY A 108 -1.24 18.83 -5.16
C GLY A 108 -0.72 17.46 -5.66
N PRO A 109 -0.83 17.14 -6.95
CA PRO A 109 -0.47 15.83 -7.49
C PRO A 109 1.05 15.56 -7.43
N VAL A 110 1.44 14.29 -7.28
CA VAL A 110 2.84 13.86 -7.48
C VAL A 110 3.09 13.65 -8.96
N LYS A 111 3.99 14.43 -9.56
CA LYS A 111 4.40 14.29 -10.97
C LYS A 111 5.44 13.17 -11.14
N ALA A 112 5.12 11.96 -10.67
CA ALA A 112 6.03 10.82 -10.78
C ALA A 112 6.15 10.35 -12.24
N LYS A 113 7.37 10.03 -12.67
CA LYS A 113 7.64 9.51 -14.02
C LYS A 113 7.32 8.03 -14.17
N LYS A 114 7.25 7.31 -13.05
CA LYS A 114 7.06 5.87 -12.99
C LYS A 114 6.16 5.51 -11.82
N THR A 115 5.37 4.46 -12.01
CA THR A 115 4.64 3.76 -10.96
C THR A 115 5.12 2.31 -10.89
N LEU A 116 5.01 1.69 -9.72
CA LEU A 116 5.33 0.28 -9.51
C LEU A 116 4.19 -0.41 -8.75
N PRO A 117 3.85 -1.67 -9.07
CA PRO A 117 2.84 -2.42 -8.33
C PRO A 117 3.31 -2.68 -6.90
N ILE A 118 2.37 -2.68 -5.94
CA ILE A 118 2.68 -2.95 -4.53
C ILE A 118 3.00 -4.43 -4.28
N HIS A 119 2.46 -5.33 -5.11
CA HIS A 119 2.77 -6.76 -5.11
C HIS A 119 3.89 -7.06 -6.09
N ARG A 120 5.04 -7.47 -5.56
CA ARG A 120 6.21 -7.88 -6.36
C ARG A 120 6.83 -9.13 -5.74
N PRO A 121 7.37 -10.03 -6.57
CA PRO A 121 8.10 -11.17 -6.05
C PRO A 121 9.32 -10.69 -5.26
N ALA A 122 9.70 -11.47 -4.24
CA ALA A 122 10.96 -11.27 -3.54
C ALA A 122 12.15 -11.45 -4.50
N PRO A 123 13.31 -10.82 -4.22
CA PRO A 123 14.52 -11.03 -4.99
C PRO A 123 14.89 -12.51 -5.08
N ALA A 124 15.39 -12.94 -6.24
CA ALA A 124 15.80 -14.33 -6.47
C ALA A 124 17.05 -14.66 -5.65
N LEU A 125 17.29 -15.94 -5.35
CA LEU A 125 18.45 -16.37 -4.55
C LEU A 125 19.78 -15.90 -5.17
N GLN A 126 19.87 -15.84 -6.51
CA GLN A 126 21.08 -15.38 -7.21
C GLN A 126 21.33 -13.87 -7.06
N GLU A 127 20.31 -13.09 -6.71
CA GLU A 127 20.41 -11.64 -6.49
C GLU A 127 20.72 -11.30 -5.03
N GLN A 128 20.71 -12.29 -4.13
CA GLN A 128 20.96 -12.08 -2.72
C GLN A 128 22.45 -11.97 -2.44
N GLU A 129 22.83 -10.92 -1.74
CA GLU A 129 24.22 -10.72 -1.32
C GLU A 129 24.49 -11.51 -0.03
N THR A 130 25.52 -12.35 -0.05
CA THR A 130 25.88 -13.20 1.09
C THR A 130 26.81 -12.51 2.09
N LYS A 131 27.26 -11.29 1.79
CA LYS A 131 28.16 -10.52 2.65
C LYS A 131 27.35 -9.68 3.62
N THR A 132 27.63 -9.84 4.90
CA THR A 132 27.08 -8.98 5.94
C THR A 132 27.96 -7.74 6.06
N GLU A 133 27.42 -6.59 5.69
CA GLU A 133 28.04 -5.28 5.93
C GLU A 133 27.33 -4.58 7.10
N VAL A 134 28.09 -3.89 7.94
CA VAL A 134 27.53 -3.07 9.01
C VAL A 134 27.00 -1.75 8.43
N LEU A 135 25.81 -1.35 8.87
CA LEU A 135 25.23 -0.04 8.66
C LEU A 135 25.54 0.82 9.89
N GLU A 136 26.50 1.73 9.77
CA GLU A 136 26.84 2.67 10.83
C GLU A 136 25.69 3.67 11.03
N THR A 137 25.07 3.63 12.20
CA THR A 137 23.87 4.43 12.53
C THR A 137 24.20 5.80 13.13
N GLY A 138 25.41 5.96 13.68
CA GLY A 138 25.82 7.13 14.46
C GLY A 138 25.31 7.10 15.90
N ILE A 139 24.57 6.06 16.30
CA ILE A 139 24.01 5.90 17.64
C ILE A 139 24.91 4.94 18.40
N LYS A 140 25.73 5.46 19.32
CA LYS A 140 26.75 4.69 20.05
C LYS A 140 26.26 3.37 20.64
N VAL A 141 25.07 3.36 21.26
CA VAL A 141 24.54 2.14 21.88
C VAL A 141 24.16 1.08 20.84
N VAL A 142 23.66 1.50 19.68
CA VAL A 142 23.33 0.61 18.55
C VAL A 142 24.63 0.11 17.91
N ASP A 143 25.51 1.02 17.51
CA ASP A 143 26.73 0.65 16.78
C ASP A 143 27.69 -0.21 17.62
N LEU A 144 27.69 -0.08 18.94
CA LEU A 144 28.56 -0.86 19.84
C LEU A 144 27.94 -2.19 20.28
N LEU A 145 26.67 -2.20 20.69
CA LEU A 145 26.07 -3.38 21.33
C LEU A 145 25.24 -4.22 20.36
N GLU A 146 24.54 -3.60 19.41
CA GLU A 146 23.61 -4.26 18.48
C GLU A 146 23.73 -3.64 17.07
N PRO A 147 24.88 -3.82 16.39
CA PRO A 147 25.16 -3.16 15.11
C PRO A 147 24.19 -3.63 14.03
N TYR A 148 23.63 -2.68 13.28
CA TYR A 148 22.68 -2.98 12.21
C TYR A 148 23.42 -3.52 10.98
N SER A 149 22.84 -4.53 10.32
CA SER A 149 23.35 -5.04 9.04
C SER A 149 22.67 -4.33 7.87
N LYS A 150 23.43 -3.91 6.85
CA LYS A 150 22.86 -3.41 5.59
C LYS A 150 22.00 -4.49 4.93
N GLY A 151 20.81 -4.12 4.47
CA GLY A 151 19.82 -5.06 3.93
C GLY A 151 19.15 -5.95 4.98
N GLY A 152 19.51 -5.80 6.26
CA GLY A 152 18.91 -6.53 7.37
C GLY A 152 17.54 -6.01 7.77
N LYS A 153 16.87 -6.76 8.64
CA LYS A 153 15.61 -6.38 9.30
C LYS A 153 15.89 -6.17 10.77
N VAL A 154 15.45 -5.04 11.31
CA VAL A 154 15.65 -4.68 12.72
C VAL A 154 14.29 -4.44 13.37
N GLY A 155 14.08 -5.00 14.56
CA GLY A 155 12.90 -4.73 15.38
C GLY A 155 13.20 -3.70 16.48
N LEU A 156 12.43 -2.61 16.54
CA LEU A 156 12.45 -1.67 17.66
C LEU A 156 11.31 -1.97 18.64
N PHE A 157 11.61 -2.75 19.67
CA PHE A 157 10.63 -3.13 20.69
C PHE A 157 10.59 -2.10 21.83
N GLY A 158 9.40 -1.64 22.19
CA GLY A 158 9.23 -0.70 23.30
C GLY A 158 7.80 -0.23 23.53
N GLY A 159 7.52 0.31 24.71
CA GLY A 159 6.22 0.83 25.11
C GLY A 159 5.90 2.23 24.57
N ALA A 160 4.86 2.88 25.10
CA ALA A 160 4.58 4.28 24.83
C ALA A 160 5.61 5.18 25.54
N GLY A 161 6.01 6.28 24.88
CA GLY A 161 6.89 7.29 25.49
C GLY A 161 8.39 6.91 25.59
N VAL A 162 8.80 5.72 25.16
CA VAL A 162 10.21 5.27 25.27
C VAL A 162 11.14 5.82 24.17
N GLY A 163 10.68 6.77 23.36
CA GLY A 163 11.51 7.42 22.34
C GLY A 163 11.66 6.67 21.01
N LYS A 164 10.82 5.67 20.70
CA LYS A 164 10.88 4.93 19.41
C LYS A 164 10.89 5.85 18.19
N THR A 165 9.95 6.79 18.14
CA THR A 165 9.85 7.77 17.04
C THR A 165 11.08 8.67 16.96
N VAL A 166 11.65 9.04 18.11
CA VAL A 166 12.88 9.85 18.16
C VAL A 166 14.05 9.08 17.56
N ILE A 167 14.21 7.80 17.91
CA ILE A 167 15.26 6.94 17.32
C ILE A 167 15.05 6.79 15.81
N ILE A 168 13.82 6.59 15.34
CA ILE A 168 13.53 6.48 13.91
C ILE A 168 13.88 7.80 13.18
N MET A 169 13.49 8.95 13.72
CA MET A 169 13.83 10.25 13.14
C MET A 169 15.34 10.48 13.09
N GLU A 170 16.05 10.07 14.13
CA GLU A 170 17.52 10.17 14.18
C GLU A 170 18.20 9.27 13.15
N LEU A 171 17.70 8.03 12.98
CA LEU A 171 18.18 7.13 11.93
C LEU A 171 17.95 7.72 10.53
N ILE A 172 16.78 8.31 10.28
CA ILE A 172 16.48 8.99 9.02
C ILE A 172 17.47 10.14 8.78
N HIS A 173 17.73 10.93 9.81
CA HIS A 173 18.67 12.05 9.74
C HIS A 173 20.08 11.55 9.38
N ASN A 174 20.62 10.59 10.13
CA ASN A 174 22.00 10.10 9.96
C ASN A 174 22.21 9.37 8.63
N ILE A 175 21.22 8.61 8.15
CA ILE A 175 21.28 7.98 6.82
C ILE A 175 21.30 9.03 5.71
N ALA A 176 20.51 10.09 5.84
CA ALA A 176 20.45 11.15 4.84
C ALA A 176 21.73 12.00 4.82
N THR A 177 22.31 12.31 5.98
CA THR A 177 23.50 13.18 6.09
C THR A 177 24.81 12.45 5.79
N HIS A 178 24.98 11.21 6.26
CA HIS A 178 26.26 10.51 6.19
C HIS A 178 26.36 9.48 5.06
N HIS A 179 25.25 8.83 4.70
CA HIS A 179 25.24 7.76 3.70
C HIS A 179 24.66 8.19 2.35
N GLY A 180 24.16 9.43 2.24
CA GLY A 180 23.50 9.94 1.03
C GLY A 180 22.24 9.15 0.65
N GLY A 181 21.69 8.39 1.58
CA GLY A 181 20.54 7.52 1.39
C GLY A 181 19.22 8.28 1.52
N PHE A 182 18.16 7.68 0.98
CA PHE A 182 16.79 8.14 1.22
C PHE A 182 16.10 7.19 2.20
N SER A 183 15.23 7.75 3.04
CA SER A 183 14.40 6.97 3.94
C SER A 183 12.94 7.03 3.52
N VAL A 184 12.24 5.91 3.71
CA VAL A 184 10.79 5.80 3.53
C VAL A 184 10.20 5.39 4.86
N PHE A 185 9.20 6.15 5.32
CA PHE A 185 8.44 5.82 6.53
C PHE A 185 7.06 5.29 6.14
N ALA A 186 6.67 4.14 6.67
CA ALA A 186 5.36 3.54 6.46
C ALA A 186 4.63 3.44 7.81
N GLY A 187 3.76 4.41 8.09
CA GLY A 187 2.94 4.42 9.30
C GLY A 187 1.77 3.45 9.20
N VAL A 188 1.92 2.25 9.74
CA VAL A 188 0.88 1.20 9.69
C VAL A 188 0.08 1.23 10.99
N GLY A 189 -1.16 1.73 10.93
CA GLY A 189 -2.05 1.80 12.10
C GLY A 189 -1.59 2.76 13.20
N GLU A 190 -0.77 3.75 12.84
CA GLU A 190 -0.31 4.80 13.74
C GLU A 190 -1.38 5.89 13.94
N ARG A 191 -1.26 6.66 15.03
CA ARG A 191 -2.14 7.79 15.38
C ARG A 191 -1.50 9.11 15.01
#